data_AF-A0A256F3W0-F1
#
_entry.id   AF-A0A256F3W0-F1
#
_cell.length_a   1.000
_cell.length_b   1.000
_cell.length_c   1.000
_cell.angle_alpha   90.00
_cell.angle_beta   90.00
_cell.angle_gamma   90.00
#
_symmetry.space_group_name_H-M   'P 1'
#
loop_
_entity.id
_entity.type
_entity.pdbx_description
1 polymer ?
#
loop_
_entity_poly.entity_id
_entity_poly.type
_entity_poly.pdbx_seq_one_letter_code
_entity_poly.pdbx_strand_id
1 'polypeptide(L)' 'MPSGALLWVEATDPLSGIDLPHFCTQEGHALLTQERDEKLHRFLIQKK' A
#
# COMPACT_ATOMS: atom_id res chain seq x y z
N MET A 1 4.65 14.61 -2.20
CA MET A 1 5.05 14.17 -0.84
C MET A 1 6.55 14.01 -0.77
N PRO A 2 7.18 14.41 0.35
CA PRO A 2 8.60 14.24 0.58
C PRO A 2 8.99 12.76 0.58
N SER A 3 10.26 12.47 0.29
CA SER A 3 10.83 11.13 0.51
C SER A 3 10.69 10.75 1.99
N GLY A 4 10.35 9.49 2.25
CA GLY A 4 10.06 8.96 3.58
C GLY A 4 8.64 9.22 4.09
N ALA A 5 7.79 9.94 3.33
CA ALA A 5 6.41 10.19 3.75
C ALA A 5 5.63 8.88 3.87
N LEU A 6 4.83 8.78 4.94
CA LEU A 6 3.91 7.68 5.16
C LEU A 6 2.54 8.00 4.59
N LEU A 7 1.98 7.06 3.83
CA LEU A 7 0.68 7.15 3.21
C LEU A 7 -0.15 5.93 3.60
N TRP A 8 -1.33 6.20 4.16
CA TRP A 8 -2.38 5.19 4.26
C TRP A 8 -3.18 5.17 2.95
N VAL A 9 -3.27 3.99 2.35
CA VAL A 9 -4.09 3.73 1.17
C VAL A 9 -5.19 2.76 1.55
N GLU A 10 -6.42 3.12 1.20
CA GLU A 10 -7.61 2.32 1.42
C GLU A 10 -8.19 1.91 0.07
N ALA A 11 -8.44 0.63 -0.11
CA ALA A 11 -8.98 0.08 -1.35
C ALA A 11 -10.05 -0.97 -1.04
N THR A 12 -11.19 -0.89 -1.70
CA THR A 12 -12.27 -1.89 -1.56
C THR A 12 -12.17 -3.01 -2.60
N ASP A 13 -11.19 -2.92 -3.50
CA ASP A 13 -10.98 -3.87 -4.57
C ASP A 13 -10.15 -5.07 -4.09
N PRO A 14 -10.54 -6.32 -4.42
CA PRO A 14 -9.86 -7.52 -3.94
C PRO A 14 -8.47 -7.74 -4.57
N LEU A 15 -8.18 -7.18 -5.76
CA LEU A 15 -6.90 -7.31 -6.44
C LEU A 15 -5.83 -6.38 -5.85
N SER A 16 -6.25 -5.31 -5.19
CA SER A 16 -5.36 -4.36 -4.49
C SER A 16 -4.40 -5.05 -3.51
N GLY A 17 -4.77 -6.22 -2.97
CA GLY A 17 -3.89 -7.04 -2.13
C GLY A 17 -2.64 -7.60 -2.83
N ILE A 18 -2.62 -7.61 -4.16
CA ILE A 18 -1.52 -8.08 -5.01
C ILE A 18 -0.87 -6.89 -5.72
N ASP A 19 -1.68 -5.98 -6.26
CA ASP A 19 -1.20 -4.84 -7.06
C ASP A 19 -0.38 -3.84 -6.22
N LEU A 20 -0.82 -3.49 -5.01
CA LEU A 20 -0.10 -2.50 -4.18
C LEU A 20 1.29 -2.96 -3.74
N PRO A 21 1.48 -4.20 -3.23
CA PRO A 21 2.80 -4.71 -2.92
C PRO A 21 3.72 -4.74 -4.15
N HIS A 22 3.18 -5.14 -5.31
CA HIS A 22 3.94 -5.18 -6.55
C HIS A 22 4.35 -3.77 -7.01
N PHE A 23 3.42 -2.82 -6.99
CA PHE A 23 3.67 -1.41 -7.28
C PHE A 23 4.74 -0.82 -6.37
N CYS A 24 4.65 -1.07 -5.05
CA CYS A 24 5.65 -0.59 -4.10
C CYS A 24 7.04 -1.14 -4.43
N THR A 25 7.13 -2.43 -4.73
CA THR A 25 8.40 -3.08 -5.08
C THR A 25 9.00 -2.52 -6.37
N GLN A 26 8.16 -2.26 -7.38
CA GLN A 26 8.59 -1.75 -8.69
C GLN A 26 9.05 -0.29 -8.62
N GLU A 27 8.30 0.56 -7.93
CA GLU A 27 8.63 1.99 -7.74
C GLU A 27 9.68 2.22 -6.64
N GLY A 28 10.05 1.16 -5.91
CA GLY A 28 10.99 1.20 -4.79
C GLY A 28 10.41 1.81 -3.51
N HIS A 29 9.10 1.96 -3.38
CA HIS A 29 8.44 2.28 -2.12
C HIS A 29 8.46 1.09 -1.16
N ALA A 30 8.32 1.35 0.15
CA ALA A 30 8.24 0.30 1.15
C ALA A 30 6.80 0.13 1.63
N LEU A 31 6.26 -1.08 1.50
CA LEU A 31 5.00 -1.44 2.14
C LEU A 31 5.29 -1.84 3.58
N LEU A 32 4.85 -1.02 4.55
CA LEU A 32 5.10 -1.22 5.97
C LEU A 32 4.02 -2.08 6.64
N THR A 33 2.78 -1.94 6.21
CA THR A 33 1.64 -2.66 6.79
C THR A 33 0.60 -2.94 5.72
N GLN A 34 -0.03 -4.10 5.81
CA GLN A 34 -1.15 -4.50 4.96
C GLN A 34 -2.20 -5.16 5.84
N GLU A 35 -3.38 -4.56 5.87
CA GLU A 35 -4.55 -5.03 6.60
C GLU A 35 -5.65 -5.35 5.59
N ARG A 36 -6.41 -6.41 5.86
CA ARG A 36 -7.54 -6.81 5.05
C ARG A 36 -8.73 -7.09 5.95
N ASP A 37 -9.73 -6.26 5.81
CA ASP A 37 -11.08 -6.48 6.31
C ASP A 37 -11.97 -7.07 5.21
N GLU A 38 -13.17 -7.50 5.58
CA GLU A 38 -14.12 -8.15 4.66
C GLU A 38 -14.51 -7.28 3.46
N LYS A 39 -14.40 -5.95 3.59
CA LYS A 39 -14.81 -4.98 2.56
C LYS A 39 -13.74 -3.97 2.20
N LEU A 40 -12.63 -3.94 2.92
CA LEU A 40 -11.61 -2.91 2.79
C LEU A 40 -10.23 -3.49 2.99
N HIS A 41 -9.32 -3.10 2.12
CA HIS A 41 -7.90 -3.32 2.24
C HIS A 41 -7.24 -2.02 2.62
N ARG A 42 -6.33 -2.07 3.59
CA ARG A 42 -5.62 -0.91 4.09
C ARG A 42 -4.12 -1.16 4.03
N PHE A 43 -3.37 -0.21 3.49
CA PHE A 43 -1.95 -0.35 3.24
C PHE A 43 -1.22 0.88 3.75
N LEU A 44 -0.20 0.69 4.57
CA LEU A 44 0.72 1.75 4.98
C LEU A 44 1.96 1.69 4.09
N ILE A 45 2.11 2.69 3.23
CA ILE A 45 3.22 2.79 2.28
C ILE A 45 4.14 3.92 2.71
N GLN A 46 5.43 3.65 2.78
CA GLN A 46 6.46 4.66 2.86
C GLN A 46 6.99 4.96 1.46
N LYS A 47 6.83 6.21 1.05
CA LYS A 47 7.38 6.69 -0.21
C LYS A 47 8.91 6.76 -0.10
N LYS A 48 9.61 6.20 -1.09
CA LYS A 48 11.06 6.38 -1.25
C LYS A 48 11.38 7.75 -1.84
#